data_AF-A0A914UHD1-F1
#
_entry.id   AF-A0A914UHD1-F1
#
_cell.length_a   1.000
_cell.length_b   1.000
_cell.length_c   1.000
_cell.angle_alpha   90.00
_cell.angle_beta   90.00
_cell.angle_gamma   90.00
#
_symmetry.space_group_name_H-M   'P 1'
#
loop_
_entity.id
_entity.type
_entity.pdbx_description
1 polymer ?
#
loop_
_entity_poly.entity_id
_entity_poly.type
_entity_poly.pdbx_seq_one_letter_code
_entity_poly.pdbx_strand_id
1 'polypeptide(L)'
;MFDAPFSNHNDKSAPDQDPATMGSVVIAATKQALLFRYNYLPHLYSLMYDAHINGHTVLRPLFFEFPSDPMARKVETQFLWGSSFMISPVLTQGAQDVSVYFPNDIWYRVCPALAIADIQCFQSGLAETTQATTKTIGATLFQMIPVHIRGGAIVPRQGITKFDGTTVLTTVELRQNPFELLVALNAQNAANGMMYWDDGESILPDSNPSSVYYKWTFNYTETSTMGQLSLQIVNKPSQAITVPKLNIIDVLGYTHTADFNSFKLDGRSVQINTQLSSNNVFRKHLIINTPNLIDLTALNTAQQSPSLLTWNHQ
;
A
#
# COMPACT_ATOMS: atom_id res chain seq x y z
N MET A 1 -11.13 -5.29 -11.05
CA MET A 1 -9.76 -4.70 -10.90
C MET A 1 -9.08 -5.10 -9.61
N PHE A 2 -9.82 -5.55 -8.60
CA PHE A 2 -9.26 -5.94 -7.32
C PHE A 2 -9.05 -7.46 -7.20
N ASP A 3 -9.33 -8.23 -8.25
CA ASP A 3 -9.15 -9.69 -8.30
C ASP A 3 -7.69 -10.09 -8.57
N ALA A 4 -7.39 -11.37 -8.40
CA ALA A 4 -6.11 -11.96 -8.74
C ALA A 4 -6.33 -13.40 -9.24
N PRO A 5 -6.42 -13.64 -10.58
CA PRO A 5 -6.10 -12.76 -11.71
C PRO A 5 -7.19 -11.72 -12.07
N PHE A 6 -6.83 -10.67 -12.80
CA PHE A 6 -7.76 -9.68 -13.36
C PHE A 6 -7.66 -9.64 -14.88
N SER A 7 -8.80 -9.81 -15.57
CA SER A 7 -8.93 -9.67 -17.02
C SER A 7 -10.32 -9.14 -17.37
N ASN A 8 -10.42 -8.33 -18.42
CA ASN A 8 -11.68 -8.05 -19.09
C ASN A 8 -11.73 -8.95 -20.33
N HIS A 9 -12.74 -9.81 -20.40
CA HIS A 9 -12.96 -10.75 -21.49
C HIS A 9 -14.42 -10.68 -21.93
N ASN A 10 -14.72 -11.04 -23.18
CA ASN A 10 -16.03 -10.86 -23.78
C ASN A 10 -16.40 -12.02 -24.72
N ASP A 11 -17.69 -12.26 -24.87
CA ASP A 11 -18.23 -13.24 -25.80
C ASP A 11 -18.23 -12.71 -27.24
N LYS A 12 -18.13 -13.63 -28.23
CA LYS A 12 -18.00 -13.29 -29.65
C LYS A 12 -19.08 -12.36 -30.20
N SER A 13 -20.32 -12.49 -29.71
CA SER A 13 -21.48 -11.74 -30.21
C SER A 13 -21.90 -10.60 -29.30
N ALA A 14 -21.22 -10.39 -28.17
CA ALA A 14 -21.53 -9.31 -27.25
C ALA A 14 -20.98 -7.97 -27.78
N PRO A 15 -21.63 -6.84 -27.45
CA PRO A 15 -21.07 -5.52 -27.74
C PRO A 15 -19.69 -5.32 -27.10
N ASP A 16 -18.87 -4.46 -27.68
CA ASP A 16 -17.57 -4.10 -27.12
C ASP A 16 -17.71 -3.56 -25.69
N GLN A 17 -16.81 -4.03 -24.82
CA GLN A 17 -16.80 -3.64 -23.41
C GLN A 17 -15.40 -3.33 -22.88
N ASP A 18 -14.46 -3.07 -23.78
CA ASP A 18 -13.19 -2.48 -23.37
C ASP A 18 -13.44 -1.08 -22.78
N PRO A 19 -12.64 -0.62 -21.81
CA PRO A 19 -12.90 0.67 -21.20
C PRO A 19 -12.87 1.86 -22.18
N ALA A 20 -12.16 1.78 -23.31
CA ALA A 20 -12.06 2.89 -24.25
C ALA A 20 -13.32 3.11 -25.08
N THR A 21 -14.24 2.13 -25.14
CA THR A 21 -15.53 2.25 -25.85
C THR A 21 -16.67 2.75 -24.96
N MET A 22 -16.47 2.85 -23.64
CA MET A 22 -17.52 3.05 -22.64
C MET A 22 -17.74 4.51 -22.19
N GLY A 23 -17.17 5.48 -22.92
CA GLY A 23 -17.34 6.91 -22.64
C GLY A 23 -16.47 7.47 -21.49
N SER A 24 -16.43 8.79 -21.36
CA SER A 24 -15.44 9.50 -20.52
C SER A 24 -15.53 9.17 -19.03
N VAL A 25 -16.74 8.95 -18.51
CA VAL A 25 -16.97 8.62 -17.08
C VAL A 25 -16.36 7.25 -16.75
N VAL A 26 -16.66 6.24 -17.57
CA VAL A 26 -16.12 4.88 -17.37
C VAL A 26 -14.62 4.86 -17.58
N ILE A 27 -14.10 5.59 -18.58
CA ILE A 27 -12.65 5.75 -18.79
C ILE A 27 -11.97 6.34 -17.55
N ALA A 28 -12.53 7.40 -16.96
CA ALA A 28 -11.96 8.06 -15.79
C ALA A 28 -11.94 7.14 -14.56
N ALA A 29 -13.08 6.50 -14.25
CA ALA A 29 -13.18 5.56 -13.14
C ALA A 29 -12.26 4.34 -13.33
N THR A 30 -12.19 3.81 -14.56
CA THR A 30 -11.31 2.71 -14.93
C THR A 30 -9.85 3.09 -14.71
N LYS A 31 -9.42 4.27 -15.18
CA LYS A 31 -8.05 4.75 -14.98
C LYS A 31 -7.71 4.85 -13.49
N GLN A 32 -8.59 5.42 -12.66
CA GLN A 32 -8.32 5.52 -11.22
C GLN A 32 -8.11 4.14 -10.57
N ALA A 33 -8.98 3.17 -10.85
CA ALA A 33 -8.89 1.84 -10.26
C ALA A 33 -7.71 1.01 -10.82
N LEU A 34 -7.37 1.15 -12.12
CA LEU A 34 -6.17 0.52 -12.69
C LEU A 34 -4.90 1.10 -12.09
N LEU A 35 -4.82 2.43 -11.97
CA LEU A 35 -3.64 3.09 -11.41
C LEU A 35 -3.47 2.81 -9.93
N PHE A 36 -4.58 2.69 -9.18
CA PHE A 36 -4.53 2.17 -7.81
C PHE A 36 -3.91 0.76 -7.79
N ARG A 37 -4.42 -0.16 -8.63
CA ARG A 37 -3.86 -1.51 -8.70
C ARG A 37 -2.37 -1.49 -9.03
N TYR A 38 -1.96 -0.72 -10.04
CA TYR A 38 -0.55 -0.61 -10.44
C TYR A 38 0.33 -0.06 -9.32
N ASN A 39 -0.14 0.96 -8.60
CA ASN A 39 0.58 1.51 -7.46
C ASN A 39 0.88 0.41 -6.43
N TYR A 40 -0.10 -0.45 -6.12
CA TYR A 40 0.03 -1.52 -5.11
C TYR A 40 0.48 -2.89 -5.66
N LEU A 41 0.99 -2.98 -6.89
CA LEU A 41 1.54 -4.24 -7.41
C LEU A 41 2.67 -4.83 -6.54
N PRO A 42 3.60 -4.05 -5.95
CA PRO A 42 4.60 -4.62 -5.04
C PRO A 42 3.99 -5.36 -3.85
N HIS A 43 2.90 -4.84 -3.28
CA HIS A 43 2.18 -5.50 -2.20
C HIS A 43 1.48 -6.77 -2.68
N LEU A 44 0.73 -6.71 -3.77
CA LEU A 44 0.07 -7.88 -4.34
C LEU A 44 1.07 -8.99 -4.69
N TYR A 45 2.21 -8.63 -5.27
CA TYR A 45 3.26 -9.58 -5.62
C TYR A 45 3.89 -10.22 -4.37
N SER A 46 4.06 -9.43 -3.31
CA SER A 46 4.50 -9.93 -2.01
C SER A 46 3.50 -10.90 -1.38
N LEU A 47 2.19 -10.63 -1.51
CA LEU A 47 1.14 -11.56 -1.07
C LEU A 47 1.14 -12.86 -1.89
N MET A 48 1.41 -12.78 -3.20
CA MET A 48 1.54 -13.96 -4.07
C MET A 48 2.71 -14.84 -3.65
N TYR A 49 3.87 -14.24 -3.38
CA TYR A 49 5.01 -14.95 -2.83
C TYR A 49 4.68 -15.62 -1.49
N ASP A 50 4.02 -14.90 -0.59
CA ASP A 50 3.65 -15.44 0.72
C ASP A 50 2.63 -16.59 0.61
N ALA A 51 1.67 -16.47 -0.31
CA ALA A 51 0.75 -17.56 -0.66
C ALA A 51 1.48 -18.79 -1.22
N HIS A 52 2.45 -18.57 -2.11
CA HIS A 52 3.24 -19.64 -2.73
C HIS A 52 4.09 -20.40 -1.70
N ILE A 53 4.75 -19.69 -0.78
CA ILE A 53 5.69 -20.29 0.17
C ILE A 53 4.99 -20.83 1.43
N ASN A 54 3.97 -20.14 1.94
CA ASN A 54 3.34 -20.46 3.23
C ASN A 54 1.91 -20.99 3.14
N GLY A 55 1.32 -21.04 1.94
CA GLY A 55 -0.09 -21.46 1.77
C GLY A 55 -1.10 -20.42 2.27
N HIS A 56 -0.67 -19.16 2.44
CA HIS A 56 -1.58 -18.06 2.76
C HIS A 56 -2.49 -17.69 1.57
N THR A 57 -3.48 -16.84 1.81
CA THR A 57 -4.45 -16.41 0.80
C THR A 57 -4.23 -14.96 0.39
N VAL A 58 -4.21 -14.66 -0.91
CA VAL A 58 -4.10 -13.26 -1.39
C VAL A 58 -5.40 -12.51 -1.15
N LEU A 59 -6.50 -13.04 -1.71
CA LEU A 59 -7.86 -12.59 -1.44
C LEU A 59 -8.40 -13.40 -0.27
N ARG A 60 -8.90 -12.75 0.78
CA ARG A 60 -9.47 -13.47 1.91
C ARG A 60 -10.72 -12.80 2.48
N PRO A 61 -11.70 -13.58 2.97
CA PRO A 61 -12.87 -13.03 3.64
C PRO A 61 -12.49 -12.45 5.00
N LEU A 62 -13.31 -11.54 5.53
CA LEU A 62 -13.02 -10.86 6.80
C LEU A 62 -12.83 -11.85 7.97
N PHE A 63 -13.58 -12.95 8.00
CA PHE A 63 -13.48 -13.92 9.09
C PHE A 63 -12.15 -14.69 9.17
N PHE A 64 -11.29 -14.64 8.14
CA PHE A 64 -9.94 -15.20 8.22
C PHE A 64 -9.07 -14.38 9.18
N GLU A 65 -9.20 -13.05 9.16
CA GLU A 65 -8.46 -12.13 10.03
C GLU A 65 -9.18 -11.87 11.36
N PHE A 66 -10.51 -12.03 11.38
CA PHE A 66 -11.36 -11.77 12.54
C PHE A 66 -12.24 -12.99 12.88
N PRO A 67 -11.65 -14.16 13.19
CA PRO A 67 -12.42 -15.41 13.36
C PRO A 67 -13.35 -15.40 14.58
N SER A 68 -13.00 -14.63 15.62
CA SER A 68 -13.81 -14.45 16.82
C SER A 68 -15.00 -13.52 16.63
N ASP A 69 -15.02 -12.72 15.57
CA ASP A 69 -16.07 -11.75 15.28
C ASP A 69 -17.25 -12.43 14.54
N PRO A 70 -18.44 -12.56 15.18
CA PRO A 70 -19.60 -13.20 14.58
C PRO A 70 -20.17 -12.44 13.38
N MET A 71 -19.94 -11.12 13.29
CA MET A 71 -20.39 -10.31 12.17
C MET A 71 -19.46 -10.47 10.97
N ALA A 72 -18.14 -10.54 11.18
CA ALA A 72 -17.17 -10.83 10.12
C ALA A 72 -17.45 -12.16 9.39
N ARG A 73 -18.01 -13.16 10.09
CA ARG A 73 -18.44 -14.45 9.50
C ARG A 73 -19.63 -14.35 8.55
N LYS A 74 -20.40 -13.27 8.61
CA LYS A 74 -21.59 -13.03 7.78
C LYS A 74 -21.34 -12.08 6.62
N VAL A 75 -20.15 -11.49 6.54
CA VAL A 75 -19.83 -10.53 5.48
C VAL A 75 -19.43 -11.27 4.22
N GLU A 76 -20.23 -11.09 3.17
CA GLU A 76 -20.02 -11.69 1.83
C GLU A 76 -19.78 -10.61 0.75
N THR A 77 -19.96 -9.34 1.09
CA THR A 77 -19.90 -8.19 0.17
C THR A 77 -18.59 -7.41 0.26
N GLN A 78 -17.64 -7.85 1.09
CA GLN A 78 -16.33 -7.24 1.29
C GLN A 78 -15.26 -8.34 1.34
N PHE A 79 -14.03 -7.98 0.97
CA PHE A 79 -12.90 -8.89 1.06
C PHE A 79 -11.61 -8.13 1.37
N LEU A 80 -10.57 -8.87 1.72
CA LEU A 80 -9.26 -8.33 2.04
C LEU A 80 -8.21 -8.70 0.98
N TRP A 81 -7.24 -7.81 0.78
CA TRP A 81 -5.93 -8.18 0.24
C TRP A 81 -4.96 -8.43 1.40
N GLY A 82 -4.58 -9.69 1.56
CA GLY A 82 -3.85 -10.14 2.74
C GLY A 82 -4.60 -9.75 4.01
N SER A 83 -3.86 -9.27 5.00
CA SER A 83 -4.41 -8.74 6.25
C SER A 83 -4.53 -7.20 6.26
N SER A 84 -4.12 -6.52 5.18
CA SER A 84 -3.81 -5.08 5.22
C SER A 84 -4.88 -4.20 4.57
N PHE A 85 -5.44 -4.58 3.42
CA PHE A 85 -6.49 -3.78 2.76
C PHE A 85 -7.84 -4.44 2.85
N MET A 86 -8.87 -3.64 3.07
CA MET A 86 -10.27 -4.01 2.92
C MET A 86 -10.89 -3.30 1.73
N ILE A 87 -11.46 -4.08 0.81
CA ILE A 87 -12.12 -3.62 -0.41
C ILE A 87 -13.62 -3.80 -0.22
N SER A 88 -14.39 -2.72 -0.43
CA SER A 88 -15.84 -2.70 -0.23
C SER A 88 -16.55 -2.23 -1.52
N PRO A 89 -16.81 -3.14 -2.47
CA PRO A 89 -17.40 -2.80 -3.76
C PRO A 89 -18.87 -2.36 -3.67
N VAL A 90 -19.29 -1.49 -4.58
CA VAL A 90 -20.70 -1.20 -4.83
C VAL A 90 -21.25 -2.28 -5.77
N LEU A 91 -22.21 -3.07 -5.30
CA LEU A 91 -22.76 -4.23 -6.01
C LEU A 91 -24.21 -4.05 -6.48
N THR A 92 -24.80 -2.87 -6.23
CA THR A 92 -26.20 -2.56 -6.59
C THR A 92 -26.25 -1.46 -7.63
N GLN A 93 -26.98 -1.67 -8.73
CA GLN A 93 -27.15 -0.68 -9.78
C GLN A 93 -27.75 0.62 -9.23
N GLY A 94 -27.15 1.76 -9.60
CA GLY A 94 -27.65 3.10 -9.22
C GLY A 94 -27.31 3.54 -7.79
N ALA A 95 -26.71 2.68 -6.97
CA ALA A 95 -26.25 3.06 -5.63
C ALA A 95 -25.10 4.07 -5.71
N GLN A 96 -25.07 5.01 -4.77
CA GLN A 96 -24.01 6.03 -4.62
C GLN A 96 -23.27 5.91 -3.29
N ASP A 97 -23.57 4.85 -2.55
CA ASP A 97 -22.97 4.50 -1.28
C ASP A 97 -22.98 2.98 -1.10
N VAL A 98 -22.22 2.51 -0.13
CA VAL A 98 -22.15 1.11 0.26
C VAL A 98 -22.13 0.99 1.78
N SER A 99 -22.88 0.01 2.29
CA SER A 99 -22.83 -0.38 3.70
C SER A 99 -21.61 -1.26 3.95
N VAL A 100 -20.69 -0.78 4.78
CA VAL A 100 -19.39 -1.41 5.06
C VAL A 100 -19.33 -1.79 6.53
N TYR A 101 -19.13 -3.08 6.80
CA TYR A 101 -18.78 -3.57 8.13
C TYR A 101 -17.28 -3.42 8.36
N PHE A 102 -16.91 -2.73 9.43
CA PHE A 102 -15.55 -2.61 9.92
C PHE A 102 -15.40 -3.48 11.17
N PRO A 103 -14.50 -4.47 11.16
CA PRO A 103 -14.11 -5.19 12.38
C PRO A 103 -13.40 -4.27 13.38
N ASN A 104 -13.26 -4.73 14.64
CA ASN A 104 -12.66 -3.97 15.73
C ASN A 104 -11.14 -3.73 15.53
N ASP A 105 -10.82 -2.72 14.75
CA ASP A 105 -9.47 -2.24 14.48
C ASP A 105 -9.53 -0.76 14.03
N ILE A 106 -8.36 -0.17 13.79
CA ILE A 106 -8.26 1.14 13.13
C ILE A 106 -8.30 0.92 11.61
N TRP A 107 -9.13 1.68 10.92
CA TRP A 107 -9.21 1.64 9.46
C TRP A 107 -9.07 3.04 8.89
N TYR A 108 -8.14 3.21 7.95
CA TYR A 108 -7.90 4.47 7.26
C TYR A 108 -8.39 4.38 5.82
N ARG A 109 -9.03 5.44 5.32
CA ARG A 109 -9.43 5.53 3.92
C ARG A 109 -8.20 5.67 3.04
N VAL A 110 -8.06 4.81 2.02
CA VAL A 110 -6.99 4.89 1.04
C VAL A 110 -7.52 5.42 -0.27
N CYS A 111 -6.76 6.36 -0.83
CA CYS A 111 -7.14 7.09 -2.02
C CYS A 111 -6.18 6.81 -3.18
N PRO A 112 -6.67 6.83 -4.42
CA PRO A 112 -5.79 6.76 -5.58
C PRO A 112 -4.96 8.03 -5.66
N ALA A 113 -3.69 7.90 -6.06
CA ALA A 113 -2.72 9.00 -6.12
C ALA A 113 -3.16 10.18 -7.01
N LEU A 114 -4.11 9.96 -7.95
CA LEU A 114 -4.66 10.98 -8.84
C LEU A 114 -6.11 11.38 -8.50
N ALA A 115 -6.54 11.23 -7.25
CA ALA A 115 -7.88 11.66 -6.81
C ALA A 115 -7.97 13.20 -6.76
N ILE A 116 -8.30 13.83 -7.89
CA ILE A 116 -8.43 15.30 -7.97
C ILE A 116 -9.75 15.82 -7.34
N ALA A 117 -10.74 14.94 -7.11
CA ALA A 117 -12.11 15.35 -6.73
C ALA A 117 -12.77 14.53 -5.62
N ASP A 118 -12.05 13.66 -4.89
CA ASP A 118 -12.64 12.92 -3.78
C ASP A 118 -12.47 13.67 -2.45
N ILE A 119 -13.56 14.28 -1.97
CA ILE A 119 -13.58 15.04 -0.70
C ILE A 119 -13.22 14.11 0.48
N GLN A 120 -13.55 12.82 0.42
CA GLN A 120 -13.21 11.87 1.49
C GLN A 120 -11.70 11.61 1.55
N CYS A 121 -10.97 11.86 0.46
CA CYS A 121 -9.51 11.75 0.44
C CYS A 121 -8.79 12.88 1.18
N PHE A 122 -9.48 13.97 1.53
CA PHE A 122 -8.89 14.99 2.39
C PHE A 122 -8.68 14.53 3.83
N GLN A 123 -9.25 13.37 4.21
CA GLN A 123 -9.20 12.82 5.56
C GLN A 123 -8.37 11.52 5.65
N SER A 124 -7.52 11.20 4.65
CA SER A 124 -6.81 9.91 4.58
C SER A 124 -5.99 9.53 5.83
N GLY A 125 -5.45 10.51 6.58
CA GLY A 125 -4.74 10.25 7.84
C GLY A 125 -5.65 10.12 9.08
N LEU A 126 -6.95 10.43 8.95
CA LEU A 126 -7.94 10.20 10.01
C LEU A 126 -8.51 8.79 9.89
N ALA A 127 -8.69 8.14 11.04
CA ALA A 127 -9.35 6.86 11.11
C ALA A 127 -10.82 7.02 10.72
N GLU A 128 -11.29 6.22 9.77
CA GLU A 128 -12.70 6.04 9.46
C GLU A 128 -13.40 5.45 10.69
N THR A 129 -12.80 4.46 11.33
CA THR A 129 -13.26 3.91 12.60
C THR A 129 -12.10 3.32 13.39
N THR A 130 -12.32 3.16 14.69
CA THR A 130 -11.41 2.51 15.64
C THR A 130 -12.09 1.37 16.41
N GLN A 131 -13.32 1.02 16.01
CA GLN A 131 -14.15 0.03 16.69
C GLN A 131 -15.02 -0.73 15.69
N ALA A 132 -15.50 -1.91 16.10
CA ALA A 132 -16.44 -2.68 15.30
C ALA A 132 -17.73 -1.90 15.06
N THR A 133 -18.09 -1.71 13.78
CA THR A 133 -19.30 -0.96 13.39
C THR A 133 -19.64 -1.19 11.92
N THR A 134 -20.88 -0.88 11.55
CA THR A 134 -21.27 -0.76 10.14
C THR A 134 -21.46 0.72 9.81
N LYS A 135 -20.87 1.19 8.70
CA LYS A 135 -21.07 2.55 8.21
C LYS A 135 -21.51 2.56 6.75
N THR A 136 -22.31 3.56 6.41
CA THR A 136 -22.59 3.92 5.02
C THR A 136 -21.45 4.79 4.49
N ILE A 137 -20.77 4.33 3.45
CA ILE A 137 -19.62 5.00 2.84
C ILE A 137 -19.98 5.45 1.44
N GLY A 138 -19.79 6.74 1.14
CA GLY A 138 -19.99 7.30 -0.20
C GLY A 138 -19.11 6.61 -1.25
N ALA A 139 -19.72 6.28 -2.38
CA ALA A 139 -19.09 5.56 -3.49
C ALA A 139 -19.78 5.93 -4.81
N THR A 140 -19.48 7.13 -5.31
CA THR A 140 -20.09 7.64 -6.56
C THR A 140 -19.40 7.07 -7.80
N LEU A 141 -20.07 7.15 -8.96
CA LEU A 141 -19.55 6.65 -10.25
C LEU A 141 -18.26 7.35 -10.74
N PHE A 142 -17.89 8.48 -10.13
CA PHE A 142 -16.71 9.27 -10.51
C PHE A 142 -15.48 9.00 -9.64
N GLN A 143 -15.61 8.06 -8.69
CA GLN A 143 -14.59 7.75 -7.70
C GLN A 143 -14.27 6.26 -7.74
N MET A 144 -13.07 5.91 -7.29
CA MET A 144 -12.73 4.53 -7.00
C MET A 144 -13.63 3.99 -5.89
N ILE A 145 -13.93 2.68 -5.94
CA ILE A 145 -14.63 2.01 -4.85
C ILE A 145 -13.90 2.21 -3.51
N PRO A 146 -14.64 2.17 -2.38
CA PRO A 146 -14.05 2.23 -1.06
C PRO A 146 -12.97 1.18 -0.81
N VAL A 147 -11.78 1.67 -0.45
CA VAL A 147 -10.66 0.85 0.01
C VAL A 147 -10.13 1.44 1.31
N HIS A 148 -9.93 0.59 2.31
CA HIS A 148 -9.39 0.99 3.61
C HIS A 148 -8.15 0.17 3.94
N ILE A 149 -7.15 0.78 4.57
CA ILE A 149 -5.98 0.10 5.11
C ILE A 149 -6.17 -0.08 6.62
N ARG A 150 -5.85 -1.27 7.10
CA ARG A 150 -5.86 -1.63 8.52
C ARG A 150 -4.69 -0.98 9.24
N GLY A 151 -4.93 -0.42 10.42
CA GLY A 151 -3.87 0.06 11.31
C GLY A 151 -2.92 -1.08 11.68
N GLY A 152 -1.63 -0.78 11.78
CA GLY A 152 -0.59 -1.77 12.01
C GLY A 152 0.07 -2.29 10.73
N ALA A 153 -0.36 -1.86 9.54
CA ALA A 153 0.20 -2.34 8.28
C ALA A 153 1.20 -1.35 7.65
N ILE A 154 2.31 -1.89 7.15
CA ILE A 154 3.18 -1.22 6.17
C ILE A 154 3.02 -1.93 4.83
N VAL A 155 2.66 -1.16 3.81
CA VAL A 155 2.37 -1.66 2.47
C VAL A 155 3.36 -1.03 1.47
N PRO A 156 4.15 -1.83 0.73
CA PRO A 156 4.97 -1.33 -0.35
C PRO A 156 4.13 -1.00 -1.58
N ARG A 157 4.44 0.12 -2.22
CA ARG A 157 3.84 0.56 -3.49
C ARG A 157 4.91 1.18 -4.40
N GLN A 158 4.62 1.36 -5.68
CA GLN A 158 5.53 1.99 -6.65
C GLN A 158 4.90 3.22 -7.29
N GLY A 159 5.70 4.25 -7.51
CA GLY A 159 5.24 5.48 -8.15
C GLY A 159 4.64 5.19 -9.52
N ILE A 160 3.49 5.79 -9.83
CA ILE A 160 2.77 5.57 -11.09
C ILE A 160 3.06 6.64 -12.17
N THR A 161 3.90 7.62 -11.85
CA THR A 161 4.29 8.71 -12.74
C THR A 161 5.73 8.51 -13.20
N LYS A 162 5.97 8.62 -14.50
CA LYS A 162 7.28 8.58 -15.15
C LYS A 162 8.02 9.92 -14.96
N PHE A 163 9.31 9.92 -15.27
CA PHE A 163 10.14 11.14 -15.17
C PHE A 163 9.64 12.30 -16.07
N ASP A 164 9.02 11.98 -17.21
CA ASP A 164 8.45 12.96 -18.14
C ASP A 164 7.06 13.48 -17.71
N GLY A 165 6.56 13.06 -16.54
CA GLY A 165 5.25 13.45 -16.00
C GLY A 165 4.07 12.64 -16.52
N THR A 166 4.28 11.68 -17.42
CA THR A 166 3.22 10.79 -17.91
C THR A 166 3.01 9.59 -16.98
N THR A 167 1.88 8.91 -17.11
CA THR A 167 1.56 7.74 -16.26
C THR A 167 2.15 6.45 -16.85
N VAL A 168 2.57 5.52 -15.99
CA VAL A 168 2.98 4.18 -16.40
C VAL A 168 1.83 3.39 -17.02
N LEU A 169 2.12 2.57 -18.03
CA LEU A 169 1.15 1.74 -18.75
C LEU A 169 1.41 0.25 -18.56
N THR A 170 2.66 -0.15 -18.29
CA THR A 170 3.06 -1.55 -18.18
C THR A 170 3.86 -1.80 -16.90
N THR A 171 3.98 -3.08 -16.52
CA THR A 171 4.85 -3.49 -15.41
C THR A 171 6.32 -3.23 -15.71
N VAL A 172 6.75 -3.30 -16.98
CA VAL A 172 8.12 -2.96 -17.39
C VAL A 172 8.46 -1.52 -17.01
N GLU A 173 7.56 -0.58 -17.29
CA GLU A 173 7.72 0.83 -16.92
C GLU A 173 7.61 1.04 -15.41
N LEU A 174 6.58 0.47 -14.78
CA LEU A 174 6.36 0.59 -13.34
C LEU A 174 7.56 0.09 -12.53
N ARG A 175 8.18 -1.03 -12.94
CA ARG A 175 9.30 -1.64 -12.21
C ARG A 175 10.57 -0.79 -12.22
N GLN A 176 10.65 0.22 -13.09
CA GLN A 176 11.73 1.21 -13.08
C GLN A 176 11.49 2.34 -12.08
N ASN A 177 10.24 2.53 -11.63
CA ASN A 177 9.89 3.61 -10.74
C ASN A 177 10.27 3.33 -9.28
N PRO A 178 10.63 4.37 -8.52
CA PRO A 178 10.95 4.26 -7.11
C PRO A 178 9.83 3.63 -6.28
N PHE A 179 10.23 2.97 -5.21
CA PHE A 179 9.32 2.48 -4.19
C PHE A 179 8.81 3.60 -3.29
N GLU A 180 7.69 3.30 -2.66
CA GLU A 180 7.05 4.08 -1.62
C GLU A 180 6.54 3.11 -0.55
N LEU A 181 6.50 3.55 0.71
CA LEU A 181 5.89 2.81 1.82
C LEU A 181 4.69 3.58 2.35
N LEU A 182 3.51 2.95 2.34
CA LEU A 182 2.34 3.42 3.09
C LEU A 182 2.34 2.76 4.47
N VAL A 183 2.41 3.56 5.52
CA VAL A 183 2.48 3.16 6.92
C VAL A 183 1.17 3.59 7.60
N ALA A 184 0.32 2.64 7.98
CA ALA A 184 -0.91 2.91 8.72
C ALA A 184 -0.72 2.54 10.19
N LEU A 185 -0.78 3.52 11.10
CA LEU A 185 -0.52 3.27 12.52
C LEU A 185 -1.68 2.53 13.20
N ASN A 186 -1.37 1.61 14.10
CA ASN A 186 -2.35 1.02 15.01
C ASN A 186 -2.48 1.87 16.29
N ALA A 187 -3.27 1.38 17.25
CA ALA A 187 -3.46 2.03 18.55
C ALA A 187 -2.19 2.11 19.42
N GLN A 188 -1.14 1.38 19.05
CA GLN A 188 0.19 1.41 19.71
C GLN A 188 1.18 2.29 18.94
N ASN A 189 0.72 3.08 17.96
CA ASN A 189 1.55 3.87 17.05
C ASN A 189 2.65 3.04 16.37
N ALA A 190 2.30 1.81 16.00
CA ALA A 190 3.18 0.86 15.36
C ALA A 190 2.58 0.36 14.06
N ALA A 191 3.45 -0.11 13.17
CA ALA A 191 3.07 -0.83 11.97
C ALA A 191 4.19 -1.75 11.50
N ASN A 192 3.86 -2.83 10.80
CA ASN A 192 4.84 -3.73 10.22
C ASN A 192 4.41 -4.22 8.83
N GLY A 193 5.39 -4.65 8.05
CA GLY A 193 5.15 -5.14 6.70
C GLY A 193 6.37 -5.79 6.09
N MET A 194 6.21 -6.25 4.85
CA MET A 194 7.29 -6.88 4.11
C MET A 194 7.18 -6.57 2.62
N MET A 195 8.30 -6.71 1.91
CA MET A 195 8.34 -6.64 0.45
C MET A 195 9.20 -7.77 -0.11
N TYR A 196 8.67 -8.44 -1.12
CA TYR A 196 9.39 -9.41 -1.95
C TYR A 196 9.72 -8.79 -3.31
N TRP A 197 10.92 -9.06 -3.82
CA TRP A 197 11.36 -8.59 -5.13
C TRP A 197 12.35 -9.55 -5.79
N ASP A 198 12.01 -10.06 -6.97
CA ASP A 198 12.88 -10.79 -7.88
C ASP A 198 12.91 -10.08 -9.25
N ASP A 199 13.36 -10.77 -10.31
CA ASP A 199 13.30 -10.22 -11.68
C ASP A 199 11.89 -10.18 -12.27
N GLY A 200 10.94 -10.93 -11.70
CA GLY A 200 9.53 -10.97 -12.04
C GLY A 200 9.13 -12.07 -13.03
N GLU A 201 10.08 -12.86 -13.55
CA GLU A 201 9.80 -13.80 -14.64
C GLU A 201 10.61 -15.10 -14.60
N SER A 202 11.80 -15.10 -13.99
CA SER A 202 12.63 -16.31 -13.92
C SER A 202 11.99 -17.39 -13.06
N ILE A 203 12.20 -18.64 -13.49
CA ILE A 203 11.81 -19.81 -12.70
C ILE A 203 12.70 -19.86 -11.44
N LEU A 204 12.08 -20.01 -10.26
CA LEU A 204 12.81 -20.19 -9.02
C LEU A 204 13.62 -21.50 -9.06
N PRO A 205 14.93 -21.47 -8.75
CA PRO A 205 15.74 -22.68 -8.71
C PRO A 205 15.30 -23.62 -7.59
N ASP A 206 15.02 -24.90 -7.89
CA ASP A 206 14.60 -25.90 -6.90
C ASP A 206 15.61 -26.07 -5.76
N SER A 207 16.91 -26.02 -6.08
CA SER A 207 17.98 -26.28 -5.12
C SER A 207 18.29 -25.11 -4.20
N ASN A 208 18.02 -23.87 -4.63
CA ASN A 208 18.30 -22.66 -3.87
C ASN A 208 17.43 -21.48 -4.33
N PRO A 209 16.12 -21.50 -4.01
CA PRO A 209 15.20 -20.44 -4.46
C PRO A 209 15.56 -19.07 -3.86
N SER A 210 16.19 -19.03 -2.67
CA SER A 210 16.68 -17.80 -2.03
C SER A 210 17.78 -17.06 -2.80
N SER A 211 18.40 -17.68 -3.80
CA SER A 211 19.53 -17.08 -4.52
C SER A 211 19.15 -15.98 -5.51
N VAL A 212 17.85 -15.79 -5.82
CA VAL A 212 17.39 -14.94 -6.93
C VAL A 212 16.47 -13.79 -6.53
N TYR A 213 16.18 -13.61 -5.24
CA TYR A 213 15.28 -12.55 -4.79
C TYR A 213 15.81 -11.78 -3.58
N TYR A 214 15.33 -10.55 -3.42
CA TYR A 214 15.37 -9.82 -2.17
C TYR A 214 14.07 -9.99 -1.39
N LYS A 215 14.20 -10.04 -0.07
CA LYS A 215 13.07 -9.93 0.85
C LYS A 215 13.44 -8.94 1.95
N TRP A 216 12.57 -7.97 2.18
CA TRP A 216 12.70 -7.00 3.27
C TRP A 216 11.57 -7.14 4.27
N THR A 217 11.87 -6.80 5.52
CA THR A 217 10.86 -6.52 6.53
C THR A 217 10.99 -5.08 6.99
N PHE A 218 9.85 -4.48 7.32
CA PHE A 218 9.74 -3.11 7.78
C PHE A 218 8.97 -3.10 9.10
N ASN A 219 9.44 -2.33 10.07
CA ASN A 219 8.75 -2.09 11.32
C ASN A 219 8.82 -0.60 11.63
N TYR A 220 7.68 0.00 11.92
CA TYR A 220 7.55 1.38 12.34
C TYR A 220 7.08 1.42 13.79
N THR A 221 7.68 2.31 14.57
CA THR A 221 7.25 2.64 15.92
C THR A 221 7.43 4.12 16.18
N GLU A 222 6.56 4.67 17.00
CA GLU A 222 6.63 6.06 17.44
C GLU A 222 6.60 6.15 18.96
N THR A 223 7.42 7.05 19.50
CA THR A 223 7.41 7.45 20.91
C THR A 223 6.93 8.90 21.02
N SER A 224 6.76 9.43 22.23
CA SER A 224 6.39 10.83 22.41
C SER A 224 7.40 11.82 21.80
N THR A 225 8.66 11.41 21.58
CA THR A 225 9.75 12.29 21.16
C THR A 225 10.35 11.97 19.79
N MET A 226 10.04 10.82 19.19
CA MET A 226 10.74 10.33 18.00
C MET A 226 9.90 9.31 17.23
N GLY A 227 9.94 9.41 15.90
CA GLY A 227 9.49 8.40 14.95
C GLY A 227 10.67 7.56 14.46
N GLN A 228 10.43 6.26 14.27
CA GLN A 228 11.46 5.31 13.87
C GLN A 228 10.91 4.29 12.86
N LEU A 229 11.59 4.16 11.72
CA LEU A 229 11.38 3.11 10.74
C LEU A 229 12.62 2.20 10.71
N SER A 230 12.43 0.95 11.11
CA SER A 230 13.39 -0.14 10.99
C SER A 230 13.21 -0.85 9.64
N LEU A 231 14.30 -1.00 8.88
CA LEU A 231 14.34 -1.71 7.61
C LEU A 231 15.43 -2.80 7.64
N GLN A 232 15.09 -4.02 7.24
CA GLN A 232 16.04 -5.13 7.29
C GLN A 232 15.93 -6.02 6.04
N ILE A 233 17.08 -6.38 5.48
CA ILE A 233 17.17 -7.41 4.43
C ILE A 233 17.12 -8.78 5.13
N VAL A 234 16.03 -9.50 4.93
CA VAL A 234 15.89 -10.87 5.45
C VAL A 234 16.30 -11.93 4.41
N ASN A 235 16.32 -11.57 3.12
CA ASN A 235 16.96 -12.37 2.08
C ASN A 235 17.68 -11.45 1.08
N LYS A 236 18.90 -11.83 0.70
CA LYS A 236 19.71 -11.14 -0.32
C LYS A 236 20.09 -12.16 -1.40
N PRO A 237 19.88 -11.86 -2.69
CA PRO A 237 20.21 -12.78 -3.75
C PRO A 237 21.73 -12.92 -3.91
N SER A 238 22.17 -14.04 -4.48
CA SER A 238 23.58 -14.29 -4.82
C SER A 238 24.05 -13.42 -5.99
N GLN A 239 23.15 -13.10 -6.91
CA GLN A 239 23.40 -12.20 -8.03
C GLN A 239 22.60 -10.92 -7.84
N ALA A 240 23.22 -9.78 -8.15
CA ALA A 240 22.56 -8.49 -8.03
C ALA A 240 21.44 -8.37 -9.07
N ILE A 241 20.22 -8.13 -8.59
CA ILE A 241 19.09 -7.70 -9.40
C ILE A 241 18.85 -6.21 -9.21
N THR A 242 18.32 -5.54 -10.23
CA THR A 242 18.00 -4.11 -10.17
C THR A 242 16.86 -3.87 -9.19
N VAL A 243 17.10 -2.99 -8.23
CA VAL A 243 16.12 -2.57 -7.21
C VAL A 243 16.01 -1.04 -7.24
N PRO A 244 14.84 -0.47 -7.56
CA PRO A 244 14.60 0.95 -7.42
C PRO A 244 14.84 1.44 -5.99
N LYS A 245 15.19 2.72 -5.84
CA LYS A 245 15.32 3.35 -4.52
C LYS A 245 13.94 3.55 -3.88
N LEU A 246 13.92 3.69 -2.56
CA LEU A 246 12.75 4.15 -1.82
C LEU A 246 12.75 5.68 -1.81
N ASN A 247 11.63 6.31 -2.21
CA ASN A 247 11.49 7.77 -2.24
C ASN A 247 10.51 8.32 -1.21
N ILE A 248 9.41 7.61 -0.97
CA ILE A 248 8.29 8.12 -0.17
C ILE A 248 8.02 7.22 1.02
N ILE A 249 7.85 7.83 2.19
CA ILE A 249 7.26 7.21 3.38
C ILE A 249 6.02 8.04 3.72
N ASP A 250 4.85 7.42 3.63
CA ASP A 250 3.53 8.01 3.78
C ASP A 250 2.88 7.44 5.04
N VAL A 251 2.79 8.21 6.12
CA VAL A 251 2.38 7.76 7.46
C VAL A 251 1.00 8.32 7.82
N LEU A 252 0.03 7.42 7.97
CA LEU A 252 -1.35 7.71 8.39
C LEU A 252 -1.52 7.49 9.89
N GLY A 253 -2.24 8.39 10.55
CA GLY A 253 -2.41 8.38 12.02
C GLY A 253 -1.30 9.09 12.79
N TYR A 254 -0.36 9.76 12.10
CA TYR A 254 0.78 10.43 12.72
C TYR A 254 0.36 11.73 13.42
N THR A 255 0.44 11.77 14.76
CA THR A 255 -0.09 12.88 15.57
C THR A 255 0.92 13.96 15.93
N HIS A 256 2.17 13.78 15.57
CA HIS A 256 3.26 14.67 15.97
C HIS A 256 3.67 15.61 14.82
N THR A 257 4.50 16.61 15.15
CA THR A 257 5.20 17.44 14.18
C THR A 257 6.61 16.88 14.01
N ALA A 258 6.98 16.40 12.84
CA ALA A 258 8.31 15.88 12.53
C ALA A 258 9.31 17.02 12.32
N ASP A 259 10.47 16.94 12.97
CA ASP A 259 11.59 17.82 12.65
C ASP A 259 12.34 17.29 11.41
N PHE A 260 12.05 17.87 10.24
CA PHE A 260 12.68 17.47 8.98
C PHE A 260 14.21 17.67 8.93
N ASN A 261 14.81 18.40 9.89
CA ASN A 261 16.27 18.54 9.98
C ASN A 261 16.94 17.45 10.85
N SER A 262 16.15 16.64 11.56
CA SER A 262 16.65 15.66 12.53
C SER A 262 16.81 14.25 11.95
N PHE A 263 16.45 14.04 10.68
CA PHE A 263 16.44 12.72 10.07
C PHE A 263 17.83 12.09 10.02
N LYS A 264 17.92 10.85 10.48
CA LYS A 264 19.14 10.05 10.48
C LYS A 264 18.88 8.63 10.01
N LEU A 265 19.71 8.13 9.10
CA LEU A 265 19.79 6.73 8.73
C LEU A 265 21.07 6.14 9.33
N ASP A 266 20.93 5.16 10.22
CA ASP A 266 22.04 4.52 10.94
C ASP A 266 22.95 5.57 11.62
N GLY A 267 22.33 6.57 12.23
CA GLY A 267 22.98 7.68 12.93
C GLY A 267 23.56 8.78 12.02
N ARG A 268 23.57 8.60 10.70
CA ARG A 268 24.07 9.58 9.73
C ARG A 268 22.94 10.48 9.26
N SER A 269 23.16 11.79 9.23
CA SER A 269 22.15 12.76 8.79
C SER A 269 21.69 12.50 7.35
N VAL A 270 20.37 12.55 7.15
CA VAL A 270 19.70 12.44 5.85
C VAL A 270 18.99 13.76 5.59
N GLN A 271 19.23 14.35 4.41
CA GLN A 271 18.55 15.59 4.02
C GLN A 271 17.17 15.26 3.46
N ILE A 272 16.13 15.81 4.10
CA ILE A 272 14.76 15.67 3.63
C ILE A 272 14.40 16.82 2.69
N ASN A 273 13.80 16.50 1.55
CA ASN A 273 13.25 17.50 0.65
C ASN A 273 11.94 18.05 1.23
N THR A 274 12.04 19.20 1.91
CA THR A 274 10.91 19.88 2.57
C THR A 274 9.93 20.54 1.60
N GLN A 275 10.26 20.67 0.32
CA GLN A 275 9.33 21.16 -0.70
C GLN A 275 8.34 20.08 -1.17
N LEU A 276 8.74 18.81 -1.07
CA LEU A 276 7.92 17.66 -1.44
C LEU A 276 7.32 16.93 -0.23
N SER A 277 7.94 17.10 0.94
CA SER A 277 7.49 16.52 2.20
C SER A 277 6.46 17.41 2.89
N SER A 278 5.56 16.81 3.66
CA SER A 278 4.54 17.55 4.41
C SER A 278 4.18 16.86 5.72
N ASN A 279 3.78 17.63 6.72
CA ASN A 279 3.23 17.10 7.96
C ASN A 279 1.99 17.90 8.33
N ASN A 280 0.87 17.21 8.49
CA ASN A 280 -0.40 17.80 8.88
C ASN A 280 -0.95 17.09 10.12
N VAL A 281 -0.74 17.68 11.30
CA VAL A 281 -1.20 17.13 12.58
C VAL A 281 -2.72 17.05 12.69
N PHE A 282 -3.46 17.96 12.05
CA PHE A 282 -4.93 17.95 12.07
C PHE A 282 -5.49 16.79 11.25
N ARG A 283 -4.85 16.47 10.13
CA ARG A 283 -5.17 15.29 9.30
C ARG A 283 -4.48 14.02 9.78
N LYS A 284 -3.59 14.13 10.79
CA LYS A 284 -2.75 13.04 11.29
C LYS A 284 -1.97 12.34 10.17
N HIS A 285 -1.29 13.13 9.35
CA HIS A 285 -0.66 12.65 8.12
C HIS A 285 0.73 13.24 7.97
N LEU A 286 1.73 12.36 7.81
CA LEU A 286 3.11 12.72 7.49
C LEU A 286 3.50 12.10 6.16
N ILE A 287 4.00 12.92 5.24
CA ILE A 287 4.60 12.48 3.98
C ILE A 287 6.06 12.92 4.00
N ILE A 288 6.96 11.95 3.98
CA ILE A 288 8.39 12.16 3.72
C ILE A 288 8.60 11.80 2.26
N ASN A 289 8.90 12.77 1.42
CA ASN A 289 9.14 12.56 -0.01
C ASN A 289 10.49 13.16 -0.37
N THR A 290 11.46 12.29 -0.64
CA THR A 290 12.82 12.68 -1.01
C THR A 290 13.32 11.75 -2.10
N PRO A 291 13.69 12.25 -3.30
CA PRO A 291 14.25 11.42 -4.35
C PRO A 291 15.49 10.64 -3.87
N ASN A 292 15.51 9.34 -4.12
CA ASN A 292 16.55 8.41 -3.70
C ASN A 292 16.80 8.41 -2.17
N LEU A 293 15.74 8.58 -1.36
CA LEU A 293 15.81 8.63 0.10
C LEU A 293 16.60 7.46 0.70
N ILE A 294 16.28 6.23 0.31
CA ILE A 294 16.96 5.02 0.82
C ILE A 294 17.32 4.07 -0.33
N ASP A 295 18.55 3.58 -0.29
CA ASP A 295 18.98 2.42 -1.07
C ASP A 295 18.68 1.11 -0.34
N LEU A 296 17.61 0.44 -0.75
CA LEU A 296 17.17 -0.81 -0.13
C LEU A 296 18.20 -1.95 -0.23
N THR A 297 19.11 -1.90 -1.20
CA THR A 297 20.16 -2.93 -1.40
C THR A 297 21.36 -2.78 -0.47
N ALA A 298 21.51 -1.59 0.12
CA ALA A 298 22.60 -1.21 1.02
C ALA A 298 22.21 -1.29 2.51
N LEU A 299 21.00 -1.74 2.82
CA LEU A 299 20.53 -1.94 4.19
C LEU A 299 21.22 -3.12 4.87
N ASN A 300 21.21 -3.12 6.20
CA ASN A 300 21.74 -4.20 7.01
C ASN A 300 20.97 -5.52 6.81
N THR A 301 21.68 -6.64 6.88
CA THR A 301 21.11 -8.00 6.72
C THR A 301 20.61 -8.57 8.05
N ALA A 302 19.92 -9.72 8.02
CA ALA A 302 19.42 -10.41 9.20
C ALA A 302 20.50 -10.79 10.25
N GLN A 303 21.77 -10.85 9.84
CA GLN A 303 22.91 -11.12 10.74
C GLN A 303 23.38 -9.87 11.50
N GLN A 304 22.85 -8.70 11.15
CA GLN A 304 23.17 -7.39 11.70
C GLN A 304 21.93 -6.77 12.35
N SER A 305 22.14 -5.76 13.18
CA SER A 305 21.03 -4.91 13.64
C SER A 305 20.34 -4.26 12.43
N PRO A 306 18.99 -4.17 12.41
CA PRO A 306 18.27 -3.50 11.34
C PRO A 306 18.79 -2.09 11.07
N SER A 307 18.72 -1.65 9.82
CA SER A 307 18.97 -0.24 9.50
C SER A 307 17.83 0.61 10.03
N LEU A 308 18.14 1.73 10.68
CA LEU A 308 17.18 2.58 11.38
C LEU A 308 17.15 3.97 10.75
N LEU A 309 16.00 4.34 10.17
CA LEU A 309 15.65 5.73 9.87
C LEU A 309 14.90 6.32 11.07
N THR A 310 15.41 7.41 11.63
CA THR A 310 14.85 8.06 12.83
C THR A 310 14.72 9.56 12.65
N TRP A 311 13.76 10.19 13.31
CA TRP A 311 13.59 11.65 13.37
C TRP A 311 12.89 12.06 14.67
N ASN A 312 13.24 13.23 15.17
CA ASN A 312 12.65 13.81 16.37
C ASN A 312 11.28 14.44 16.07
N HIS A 313 10.49 14.57 17.13
CA HIS A 313 9.29 15.40 17.15
C HIS A 313 9.63 16.80 17.65
N GLN A 314 8.90 17.80 17.13
CA GLN A 314 8.90 19.18 17.62
C GLN A 314 7.86 19.39 18.73
#